data_AF-A0A970F373-F1
#
_entry.id   AF-A0A970F373-F1
#
_cell.length_a   1.000
_cell.length_b   1.000
_cell.length_c   1.000
_cell.angle_alpha   90.00
_cell.angle_beta   90.00
_cell.angle_gamma   90.00
#
_symmetry.space_group_name_H-M   'P 1'
#
loop_
_entity.id
_entity.type
_entity.pdbx_description
1 polymer ?
#
loop_
_entity_poly.entity_id
_entity_poly.type
_entity_poly.pdbx_seq_one_letter_code
_entity_poly.pdbx_strand_id
1 'polypeptide(L)'
;MRRRIRVVVLALDRTLAVVALLTLAAAFALVAGRETVEVLSSNLVVSSSARDAVSGRVVAIDAGHGGPDSGAKGKSGLIEKHVNLHIALELQKFLGRSAVHTVMTRTDDTDLIGDGERVSGSRKLEDLRRRAALVNQANPDVFITIHSNSFPEPQWSGAQVFYNPGSDQGRLLAVHIQTKLVELLGPNTRKARPVDIYLLHAVKAPAALVEVGFLSNPREERLLADASYRVRVAEAIYQGLVAYFMETATQADAGQTWGTVQRVSAEAAAGQDSVVLYFGGPTNLDGSLMPETRQIPGLTAMAPAKAVDAVLAALISGPGKDSILHPTIPSGTVVRSIRIEGEVAVLDFSAEFITNHWGGSSAEEMTVYSIVNTLTELPFVRAVTILVEGKPIGALTGHLDLEGPLRRNTSMVRYRS
;
A
#
# COMPACT_ATOMS: atom_id res chain seq x y z
N MET A 1 -9.08 84.88 -32.90
CA MET A 1 -9.93 83.95 -32.10
C MET A 1 -9.11 82.68 -31.81
N ARG A 2 -8.43 82.58 -30.65
CA ARG A 2 -7.62 81.41 -30.27
C ARG A 2 -8.41 80.54 -29.29
N ARG A 3 -8.83 79.34 -29.72
CA ARG A 3 -9.50 78.35 -28.86
C ARG A 3 -8.48 77.75 -27.89
N ARG A 4 -8.71 77.90 -26.58
CA ARG A 4 -7.95 77.18 -25.55
C ARG A 4 -8.49 75.76 -25.45
N ILE A 5 -7.63 74.77 -25.69
CA ILE A 5 -7.91 73.35 -25.42
C ILE A 5 -7.74 73.15 -23.91
N ARG A 6 -8.77 72.66 -23.23
CA ARG A 6 -8.66 72.17 -21.84
C ARG A 6 -8.32 70.68 -21.88
N VAL A 7 -7.14 70.33 -21.40
CA VAL A 7 -6.77 68.93 -21.11
C VAL A 7 -7.29 68.60 -19.71
N VAL A 8 -8.19 67.64 -19.60
CA VAL A 8 -8.66 67.10 -18.31
C VAL A 8 -7.78 65.89 -18.00
N VAL A 9 -6.91 66.02 -17.00
CA VAL A 9 -6.13 64.90 -16.47
C VAL A 9 -7.01 64.21 -15.43
N LEU A 10 -7.53 63.03 -15.76
CA LEU A 10 -8.20 62.16 -14.78
C LEU A 10 -7.12 61.55 -13.88
N ALA A 11 -6.94 62.11 -12.70
CA ALA A 11 -6.10 61.50 -11.67
C ALA A 11 -6.83 60.26 -11.15
N LEU A 12 -6.34 59.08 -11.52
CA LEU A 12 -6.83 57.82 -10.96
C LEU A 12 -6.54 57.84 -9.45
N ASP A 13 -7.56 57.68 -8.61
CA ASP A 13 -7.39 57.64 -7.17
C ASP A 13 -6.48 56.46 -6.82
N ARG A 14 -5.35 56.77 -6.16
CA ARG A 14 -4.33 55.78 -5.81
C ARG A 14 -4.90 54.68 -4.91
N THR A 15 -5.93 54.98 -4.12
CA THR A 15 -6.61 53.98 -3.29
C THR A 15 -7.39 52.96 -4.14
N LEU A 16 -8.12 53.41 -5.17
CA LEU A 16 -8.83 52.53 -6.10
C LEU A 16 -7.87 51.63 -6.89
N ALA A 17 -6.71 52.15 -7.30
CA ALA A 17 -5.70 51.38 -8.00
C ALA A 17 -5.12 50.25 -7.12
N VAL A 18 -4.86 50.53 -5.84
CA VAL A 18 -4.33 49.54 -4.89
C VAL A 18 -5.37 48.46 -4.57
N VAL A 19 -6.63 48.83 -4.37
CA VAL A 19 -7.72 47.87 -4.12
C VAL A 19 -7.91 46.94 -5.32
N ALA A 20 -7.93 47.49 -6.54
CA ALA A 20 -8.03 46.67 -7.75
C ALA A 20 -6.87 45.67 -7.87
N LEU A 21 -5.64 46.08 -7.55
CA LEU A 21 -4.46 45.21 -7.61
C LEU A 21 -4.52 44.08 -6.58
N LEU A 22 -4.97 44.38 -5.35
CA LEU A 22 -5.15 43.38 -4.30
C LEU A 22 -6.26 42.37 -4.63
N THR A 23 -7.37 42.83 -5.22
CA THR A 23 -8.44 41.93 -5.67
C THR A 23 -7.98 41.03 -6.82
N LEU A 24 -7.15 41.54 -7.74
CA LEU A 24 -6.59 40.76 -8.83
C LEU A 24 -5.60 39.71 -8.31
N ALA A 25 -4.76 40.08 -7.34
CA ALA A 25 -3.81 39.16 -6.69
C ALA A 25 -4.53 38.05 -5.90
N ALA A 26 -5.61 38.39 -5.17
CA ALA A 26 -6.42 37.40 -4.46
C ALA A 26 -7.14 36.45 -5.43
N ALA A 27 -7.70 36.96 -6.53
CA ALA A 27 -8.32 36.14 -7.56
C ALA A 27 -7.29 35.21 -8.24
N PHE A 28 -6.10 35.72 -8.55
CA PHE A 28 -5.00 34.93 -9.10
C PHE A 28 -4.55 33.84 -8.11
N ALA A 29 -4.40 34.15 -6.82
CA ALA A 29 -4.07 33.17 -5.79
C ALA A 29 -5.17 32.09 -5.65
N LEU A 30 -6.44 32.44 -5.84
CA LEU A 30 -7.56 31.48 -5.81
C LEU A 30 -7.57 30.56 -7.03
N VAL A 31 -7.28 31.10 -8.22
CA VAL A 31 -7.20 30.33 -9.48
C VAL A 31 -5.96 29.45 -9.50
N ALA A 32 -4.79 30.00 -9.17
CA ALA A 32 -3.55 29.24 -9.04
C ALA A 32 -3.65 28.19 -7.93
N GLY A 33 -4.31 28.53 -6.81
CA GLY A 33 -4.63 27.58 -5.74
C GLY A 33 -5.51 26.43 -6.22
N ARG A 34 -6.56 26.72 -7.01
CA ARG A 34 -7.42 25.70 -7.62
C ARG A 34 -6.67 24.82 -8.61
N GLU A 35 -5.85 25.38 -9.50
CA GLU A 35 -5.04 24.57 -10.42
C GLU A 35 -3.99 23.73 -9.69
N THR A 36 -3.37 24.26 -8.61
CA THR A 36 -2.45 23.45 -7.80
C THR A 36 -3.15 22.33 -7.05
N VAL A 37 -4.38 22.52 -6.57
CA VAL A 37 -5.20 21.45 -5.97
C VAL A 37 -5.64 20.44 -7.03
N GLU A 38 -5.99 20.87 -8.24
CA GLU A 38 -6.35 19.99 -9.35
C GLU A 38 -5.16 19.14 -9.82
N VAL A 39 -3.95 19.73 -9.92
CA VAL A 39 -2.69 19.04 -10.27
C VAL A 39 -2.19 18.12 -9.14
N LEU A 40 -2.39 18.51 -7.88
CA LEU A 40 -2.12 17.64 -6.72
C LEU A 40 -3.13 16.49 -6.63
N SER A 41 -4.38 16.72 -7.04
CA SER A 41 -5.43 15.70 -7.04
C SER A 41 -5.36 14.75 -8.25
N SER A 42 -4.81 15.19 -9.38
CA SER A 42 -4.69 14.37 -10.59
C SER A 42 -3.47 13.45 -10.61
N ASN A 43 -2.43 13.77 -9.83
CA ASN A 43 -1.22 12.92 -9.69
C ASN A 43 -1.22 12.05 -8.42
N LEU A 44 -2.23 12.16 -7.55
CA LEU A 44 -2.44 11.26 -6.40
C LEU A 44 -3.51 10.19 -6.66
N VAL A 45 -3.94 10.04 -7.91
CA VAL A 45 -4.64 8.82 -8.33
C VAL A 45 -3.58 7.82 -8.76
N VAL A 46 -2.93 7.17 -7.79
CA VAL A 46 -2.66 5.74 -7.98
C VAL A 46 -4.06 5.18 -8.21
N SER A 47 -4.42 4.87 -9.46
CA SER A 47 -5.72 4.29 -9.77
C SER A 47 -5.93 3.11 -8.82
N SER A 48 -7.15 2.89 -8.35
CA SER A 48 -7.45 1.73 -7.49
C SER A 48 -6.80 0.45 -8.03
N SER A 49 -6.83 0.27 -9.36
CA SER A 49 -6.14 -0.81 -10.08
C SER A 49 -4.62 -0.91 -9.87
N ALA A 50 -3.89 0.21 -9.74
CA ALA A 50 -2.45 0.23 -9.51
C ALA A 50 -2.09 -0.12 -8.05
N ARG A 51 -2.95 0.27 -7.09
CA ARG A 51 -2.82 -0.16 -5.69
C ARG A 51 -3.20 -1.62 -5.53
N ASP A 52 -4.29 -2.05 -6.15
CA ASP A 52 -4.78 -3.44 -6.13
C ASP A 52 -3.75 -4.41 -6.72
N ALA A 53 -3.04 -4.00 -7.78
CA ALA A 53 -2.01 -4.82 -8.41
C ALA A 53 -0.85 -5.21 -7.48
N VAL A 54 -0.52 -4.36 -6.51
CA VAL A 54 0.62 -4.58 -5.60
C VAL A 54 0.19 -4.93 -4.18
N SER A 55 -1.07 -4.68 -3.80
CA SER A 55 -1.60 -4.95 -2.47
C SER A 55 -1.37 -6.41 -2.06
N GLY A 56 -0.90 -6.63 -0.83
CA GLY A 56 -0.64 -7.96 -0.28
C GLY A 56 0.63 -8.65 -0.78
N ARG A 57 1.36 -8.05 -1.73
CA ARG A 57 2.68 -8.55 -2.15
C ARG A 57 3.72 -8.34 -1.06
N VAL A 58 4.74 -9.19 -1.07
CA VAL A 58 5.95 -9.06 -0.26
C VAL A 58 7.10 -8.62 -1.17
N VAL A 59 7.64 -7.43 -0.92
CA VAL A 59 8.79 -6.89 -1.66
C VAL A 59 9.99 -6.82 -0.72
N ALA A 60 11.04 -7.56 -1.03
CA ALA A 60 12.31 -7.41 -0.32
C ALA A 60 13.13 -6.28 -0.95
N ILE A 61 13.61 -5.37 -0.11
CA ILE A 61 14.38 -4.18 -0.52
C ILE A 61 15.73 -4.24 0.16
N ASP A 62 16.77 -4.25 -0.66
CA ASP A 62 18.15 -4.16 -0.23
C ASP A 62 18.72 -2.76 -0.50
N ALA A 63 19.11 -2.08 0.56
CA ALA A 63 19.93 -0.88 0.44
C ALA A 63 21.40 -1.33 0.35
N GLY A 64 21.98 -1.28 -0.84
CA GLY A 64 23.35 -1.73 -1.08
C GLY A 64 24.36 -1.06 -0.14
N HIS A 65 25.42 -1.79 0.20
CA HIS A 65 26.47 -1.38 1.16
C HIS A 65 25.91 -1.14 2.58
N GLY A 66 26.61 -0.37 3.42
CA GLY A 66 26.21 -0.08 4.81
C GLY A 66 27.32 -0.35 5.81
N GLY A 67 27.29 0.35 6.94
CA GLY A 67 28.30 0.21 7.98
C GLY A 67 29.71 0.51 7.44
N PRO A 68 30.70 -0.40 7.61
CA PRO A 68 32.06 -0.20 7.10
C PRO A 68 32.18 -0.17 5.57
N ASP A 69 31.25 -0.76 4.81
CA ASP A 69 31.25 -0.68 3.35
C ASP A 69 30.58 0.63 2.92
N SER A 70 31.37 1.62 2.49
CA SER A 70 30.86 2.91 2.02
C SER A 70 30.21 2.85 0.65
N GLY A 71 30.54 1.84 -0.16
CA GLY A 71 30.38 1.90 -1.61
C GLY A 71 31.22 3.03 -2.23
N ALA A 72 30.78 3.51 -3.39
CA ALA A 72 31.42 4.60 -4.11
C ALA A 72 31.28 5.95 -3.39
N LYS A 73 32.23 6.84 -3.66
CA LYS A 73 32.26 8.21 -3.14
C LYS A 73 32.39 9.19 -4.30
N GLY A 74 31.43 10.10 -4.41
CA GLY A 74 31.44 11.17 -5.41
C GLY A 74 32.47 12.26 -5.07
N LYS A 75 32.69 13.19 -6.02
CA LYS A 75 33.70 14.25 -5.88
C LYS A 75 33.37 15.26 -4.77
N SER A 76 32.10 15.51 -4.53
CA SER A 76 31.62 16.37 -3.43
C SER A 76 31.70 15.70 -2.05
N GLY A 77 31.97 14.39 -2.02
CA GLY A 77 31.96 13.58 -0.80
C GLY A 77 30.66 12.85 -0.53
N LEU A 78 29.68 12.92 -1.44
CA LEU A 78 28.46 12.11 -1.38
C LEU A 78 28.81 10.61 -1.38
N ILE A 79 28.24 9.85 -0.46
CA ILE A 79 28.58 8.44 -0.22
C ILE A 79 27.40 7.56 -0.65
N GLU A 80 27.68 6.55 -1.47
CA GLU A 80 26.70 5.61 -2.04
C GLU A 80 25.77 4.99 -0.99
N LYS A 81 26.30 4.44 0.10
CA LYS A 81 25.48 3.76 1.11
C LYS A 81 24.36 4.63 1.70
N HIS A 82 24.57 5.96 1.77
CA HIS A 82 23.56 6.89 2.28
C HIS A 82 22.50 7.22 1.23
N VAL A 83 22.90 7.34 -0.04
CA VAL A 83 21.99 7.53 -1.17
C VAL A 83 21.07 6.32 -1.30
N ASN A 84 21.66 5.12 -1.30
CA ASN A 84 20.94 3.86 -1.41
C ASN A 84 19.94 3.68 -0.27
N LEU A 85 20.36 3.93 0.98
CA LEU A 85 19.47 3.81 2.15
C LEU A 85 18.28 4.77 2.06
N HIS A 86 18.54 6.03 1.70
CA HIS A 86 17.47 7.01 1.60
C HIS A 86 16.44 6.62 0.54
N ILE A 87 16.88 6.18 -0.64
CA ILE A 87 15.96 5.74 -1.71
C ILE A 87 15.20 4.49 -1.28
N ALA A 88 15.85 3.53 -0.62
CA ALA A 88 15.21 2.33 -0.10
C ALA A 88 14.12 2.63 0.94
N LEU A 89 14.37 3.58 1.86
CA LEU A 89 13.38 4.02 2.85
C LEU A 89 12.21 4.79 2.20
N GLU A 90 12.47 5.60 1.17
CA GLU A 90 11.38 6.25 0.42
C GLU A 90 10.55 5.22 -0.35
N LEU A 91 11.19 4.23 -0.98
CA LEU A 91 10.51 3.12 -1.66
C LEU A 91 9.65 2.32 -0.68
N GLN A 92 10.18 2.05 0.52
CA GLN A 92 9.43 1.43 1.60
C GLN A 92 8.16 2.20 1.94
N LYS A 93 8.22 3.54 2.03
CA LYS A 93 7.04 4.38 2.29
C LYS A 93 6.01 4.31 1.17
N PHE A 94 6.44 4.34 -0.09
CA PHE A 94 5.52 4.20 -1.23
C PHE A 94 4.82 2.83 -1.22
N LEU A 95 5.57 1.75 -1.02
CA LEU A 95 5.04 0.39 -0.96
C LEU A 95 4.11 0.20 0.25
N GLY A 96 4.46 0.74 1.41
CA GLY A 96 3.62 0.71 2.61
C GLY A 96 2.27 1.40 2.42
N ARG A 97 2.22 2.52 1.69
CA ARG A 97 0.95 3.22 1.33
C ARG A 97 0.04 2.38 0.44
N SER A 98 0.61 1.42 -0.28
CA SER A 98 -0.11 0.51 -1.18
C SER A 98 -0.29 -0.89 -0.61
N ALA A 99 -0.14 -1.03 0.72
CA ALA A 99 -0.36 -2.28 1.45
C ALA A 99 0.54 -3.44 0.99
N VAL A 100 1.76 -3.11 0.55
CA VAL A 100 2.84 -4.07 0.26
C VAL A 100 3.65 -4.30 1.53
N HIS A 101 3.89 -5.55 1.90
CA HIS A 101 4.81 -5.88 2.98
C HIS A 101 6.26 -5.73 2.50
N THR A 102 7.10 -5.05 3.29
CA THR A 102 8.49 -4.77 2.90
C THR A 102 9.46 -5.48 3.83
N VAL A 103 10.41 -6.20 3.23
CA VAL A 103 11.50 -6.87 3.94
C VAL A 103 12.77 -6.09 3.65
N MET A 104 13.21 -5.28 4.61
CA MET A 104 14.41 -4.46 4.47
C MET A 104 15.64 -5.28 4.88
N THR A 105 16.72 -5.25 4.10
CA THR A 105 18.02 -5.80 4.56
C THR A 105 18.68 -4.93 5.61
N ARG A 106 18.42 -3.61 5.60
CA ARG A 106 18.80 -2.65 6.64
C ARG A 106 17.92 -1.41 6.59
N THR A 107 17.76 -0.74 7.72
CA THR A 107 17.00 0.52 7.87
C THR A 107 17.85 1.66 8.43
N ASP A 108 19.11 1.40 8.76
CA ASP A 108 20.11 2.35 9.24
C ASP A 108 21.48 2.09 8.56
N ASP A 109 22.53 2.76 9.04
CA ASP A 109 23.89 2.65 8.50
C ASP A 109 24.66 1.45 9.06
N THR A 110 24.13 0.25 8.83
CA THR A 110 24.70 -1.02 9.29
C THR A 110 24.92 -1.98 8.12
N ASP A 111 25.79 -2.97 8.31
CA ASP A 111 25.79 -4.22 7.55
C ASP A 111 25.13 -5.32 8.41
N LEU A 112 24.89 -6.52 7.87
CA LEU A 112 24.25 -7.62 8.61
C LEU A 112 25.22 -8.43 9.48
N ILE A 113 26.34 -7.83 9.87
CA ILE A 113 27.37 -8.47 10.69
C ILE A 113 27.45 -7.70 11.99
N GLY A 114 27.26 -8.41 13.11
CA GLY A 114 27.15 -7.78 14.42
C GLY A 114 28.39 -6.97 14.81
N ASP A 115 28.19 -5.97 15.68
CA ASP A 115 29.27 -5.16 16.22
C ASP A 115 30.32 -6.03 16.93
N GLY A 116 31.58 -5.90 16.51
CA GLY A 116 32.68 -6.71 17.03
C GLY A 116 32.66 -8.20 16.60
N GLU A 117 31.70 -8.62 15.76
CA GLU A 117 31.64 -9.97 15.25
C GLU A 117 32.85 -10.27 14.35
N ARG A 118 33.56 -11.36 14.68
CA ARG A 118 34.72 -11.84 13.89
C ARG A 118 34.21 -12.74 12.78
N VAL A 119 34.42 -12.33 11.54
CA VAL A 119 34.09 -13.12 10.35
C VAL A 119 35.33 -13.85 9.85
N SER A 120 35.19 -15.14 9.56
CA SER A 120 36.21 -15.92 8.86
C SER A 120 36.14 -15.60 7.36
N GLY A 121 37.09 -14.81 6.85
CA GLY A 121 37.18 -14.43 5.45
C GLY A 121 36.66 -13.03 5.13
N SER A 122 36.08 -12.85 3.94
CA SER A 122 35.64 -11.52 3.46
C SER A 122 34.36 -11.08 4.18
N ARG A 123 34.45 -10.03 4.99
CA ARG A 123 33.30 -9.37 5.64
C ARG A 123 32.21 -9.02 4.63
N LYS A 124 32.60 -8.47 3.46
CA LYS A 124 31.66 -8.10 2.40
C LYS A 124 30.91 -9.31 1.83
N LEU A 125 31.60 -10.43 1.61
CA LEU A 125 30.95 -11.64 1.11
C LEU A 125 30.00 -12.24 2.15
N GLU A 126 30.37 -12.21 3.42
CA GLU A 126 29.52 -12.68 4.50
C GLU A 126 28.26 -11.82 4.65
N ASP A 127 28.39 -10.49 4.55
CA ASP A 127 27.25 -9.58 4.55
C ASP A 127 26.28 -9.92 3.40
N LEU A 128 26.80 -10.08 2.18
CA LEU A 128 25.98 -10.49 1.03
C LEU A 128 25.27 -11.84 1.25
N ARG A 129 25.92 -12.83 1.87
CA ARG A 129 25.30 -14.12 2.22
C ARG A 129 24.16 -13.96 3.21
N ARG A 130 24.33 -13.11 4.23
CA ARG A 130 23.30 -12.83 5.23
C ARG A 130 22.11 -12.08 4.64
N ARG A 131 22.37 -11.12 3.74
CA ARG A 131 21.31 -10.46 2.97
C ARG A 131 20.50 -11.47 2.17
N ALA A 132 21.16 -12.34 1.42
CA ALA A 132 20.49 -13.39 0.66
C ALA A 132 19.71 -14.35 1.56
N ALA A 133 20.24 -14.74 2.71
CA ALA A 133 19.57 -15.62 3.67
C ALA A 133 18.31 -14.96 4.27
N LEU A 134 18.42 -13.72 4.73
CA LEU A 134 17.32 -12.92 5.26
C LEU A 134 16.19 -12.79 4.22
N VAL A 135 16.55 -12.42 2.99
CA VAL A 135 15.60 -12.26 1.89
C VAL A 135 14.93 -13.59 1.55
N ASN A 136 15.70 -14.68 1.41
CA ASN A 136 15.15 -16.00 1.09
C ASN A 136 14.26 -16.55 2.20
N GLN A 137 14.56 -16.27 3.47
CA GLN A 137 13.74 -16.69 4.60
C GLN A 137 12.36 -16.03 4.57
N ALA A 138 12.28 -14.78 4.10
CA ALA A 138 11.02 -14.05 4.02
C ALA A 138 10.16 -14.42 2.79
N ASN A 139 10.71 -15.20 1.85
CA ASN A 139 10.03 -15.67 0.64
C ASN A 139 9.24 -14.57 -0.11
N PRO A 140 9.89 -13.47 -0.52
CA PRO A 140 9.21 -12.35 -1.16
C PRO A 140 8.74 -12.69 -2.58
N ASP A 141 7.74 -11.96 -3.08
CA ASP A 141 7.32 -12.01 -4.48
C ASP A 141 8.42 -11.48 -5.42
N VAL A 142 9.15 -10.44 -4.99
CA VAL A 142 10.29 -9.87 -5.73
C VAL A 142 11.36 -9.33 -4.78
N PHE A 143 12.59 -9.24 -5.27
CA PHE A 143 13.73 -8.66 -4.60
C PHE A 143 14.35 -7.52 -5.41
N ILE A 144 14.53 -6.35 -4.77
CA ILE A 144 15.16 -5.18 -5.38
C ILE A 144 16.37 -4.79 -4.56
N THR A 145 17.55 -4.73 -5.17
CA THR A 145 18.77 -4.16 -4.55
C THR A 145 19.12 -2.83 -5.20
N ILE A 146 19.26 -1.78 -4.40
CA ILE A 146 19.44 -0.39 -4.83
C ILE A 146 20.90 0.01 -4.65
N HIS A 147 21.51 0.44 -5.74
CA HIS A 147 22.91 0.85 -5.84
C HIS A 147 23.06 2.19 -6.57
N SER A 148 24.23 2.82 -6.42
CA SER A 148 24.60 4.02 -7.18
C SER A 148 25.94 3.80 -7.87
N ASN A 149 25.93 3.88 -9.20
CA ASN A 149 27.06 3.49 -10.01
C ASN A 149 28.20 4.51 -9.90
N SER A 150 29.40 4.11 -10.29
CA SER A 150 30.54 5.00 -10.40
C SER A 150 31.57 4.40 -11.35
N PHE A 151 31.92 5.16 -12.39
CA PHE A 151 33.01 4.84 -13.31
C PHE A 151 34.10 5.92 -13.30
N PRO A 152 35.35 5.59 -13.65
CA PRO A 152 36.41 6.59 -13.79
C PRO A 152 36.03 7.74 -14.72
N GLU A 153 35.31 7.44 -15.81
CA GLU A 153 34.86 8.45 -16.78
C GLU A 153 33.57 9.15 -16.29
N PRO A 154 33.59 10.49 -16.12
CA PRO A 154 32.46 11.23 -15.55
C PRO A 154 31.32 11.47 -16.55
N GLN A 155 31.49 11.07 -17.81
CA GLN A 155 30.52 11.31 -18.89
C GLN A 155 29.33 10.35 -18.87
N TRP A 156 29.47 9.20 -18.22
CA TRP A 156 28.41 8.21 -18.14
C TRP A 156 27.30 8.71 -17.22
N SER A 157 26.05 8.56 -17.65
CA SER A 157 24.87 8.93 -16.88
C SER A 157 23.71 7.99 -17.14
N GLY A 158 22.63 8.14 -16.37
CA GLY A 158 21.36 7.47 -16.50
C GLY A 158 21.25 6.25 -15.59
N ALA A 159 20.11 6.10 -14.92
CA ALA A 159 19.82 4.91 -14.12
C ALA A 159 19.77 3.65 -15.00
N GLN A 160 20.30 2.54 -14.51
CA GLN A 160 20.33 1.25 -15.19
C GLN A 160 19.86 0.11 -14.29
N VAL A 161 18.98 -0.74 -14.80
CA VAL A 161 18.53 -1.93 -14.07
C VAL A 161 19.18 -3.19 -14.63
N PHE A 162 19.60 -4.08 -13.75
CA PHE A 162 20.23 -5.34 -14.09
C PHE A 162 19.45 -6.53 -13.54
N TYR A 163 19.57 -7.68 -14.23
CA TYR A 163 18.88 -8.92 -13.87
C TYR A 163 19.79 -10.13 -14.11
N ASN A 164 19.44 -11.28 -13.50
CA ASN A 164 20.13 -12.54 -13.76
C ASN A 164 19.75 -13.08 -15.15
N PRO A 165 20.71 -13.38 -16.06
CA PRO A 165 20.40 -13.89 -17.40
C PRO A 165 19.57 -15.18 -17.42
N GLY A 166 19.62 -16.00 -16.35
CA GLY A 166 18.84 -17.22 -16.21
C GLY A 166 17.43 -17.03 -15.62
N SER A 167 16.99 -15.79 -15.37
CA SER A 167 15.68 -15.51 -14.76
C SER A 167 14.81 -14.64 -15.68
N ASP A 168 13.82 -15.27 -16.34
CA ASP A 168 12.86 -14.54 -17.17
C ASP A 168 11.99 -13.56 -16.37
N GLN A 169 11.58 -13.96 -15.16
CA GLN A 169 10.82 -13.08 -14.26
C GLN A 169 11.68 -11.92 -13.76
N GLY A 170 12.97 -12.16 -13.44
CA GLY A 170 13.92 -11.09 -13.11
C GLY A 170 14.15 -10.14 -14.28
N ARG A 171 14.23 -10.66 -15.52
CA ARG A 171 14.32 -9.85 -16.74
C ARG A 171 13.08 -8.96 -16.92
N LEU A 172 11.88 -9.52 -16.78
CA LEU A 172 10.63 -8.79 -16.91
C LEU A 172 10.54 -7.66 -15.87
N LEU A 173 10.80 -7.99 -14.60
CA LEU A 173 10.88 -7.03 -13.49
C LEU A 173 11.83 -5.87 -13.81
N ALA A 174 13.05 -6.18 -14.24
CA ALA A 174 14.06 -5.16 -14.55
C ALA A 174 13.64 -4.25 -15.72
N VAL A 175 12.95 -4.79 -16.73
CA VAL A 175 12.45 -4.01 -17.87
C VAL A 175 11.38 -3.01 -17.43
N HIS A 176 10.39 -3.42 -16.61
CA HIS A 176 9.37 -2.48 -16.13
C HIS A 176 9.95 -1.35 -15.28
N ILE A 177 10.87 -1.67 -14.37
CA ILE A 177 11.54 -0.66 -13.56
C ILE A 177 12.37 0.29 -14.43
N GLN A 178 13.15 -0.25 -15.38
CA GLN A 178 13.93 0.58 -16.31
C GLN A 178 13.05 1.53 -17.12
N THR A 179 11.90 1.05 -17.62
CA THR A 179 10.96 1.87 -18.39
C THR A 179 10.49 3.07 -17.57
N LYS A 180 10.09 2.87 -16.32
CA LYS A 180 9.66 3.97 -15.45
C LYS A 180 10.78 4.92 -15.04
N LEU A 181 11.98 4.41 -14.83
CA LEU A 181 13.16 5.26 -14.61
C LEU A 181 13.46 6.14 -15.84
N VAL A 182 13.27 5.63 -17.06
CA VAL A 182 13.46 6.39 -18.31
C VAL A 182 12.36 7.44 -18.49
N GLU A 183 11.10 7.07 -18.26
CA GLU A 183 9.94 7.95 -18.41
C GLU A 183 9.96 9.12 -17.42
N LEU A 184 10.37 8.87 -16.17
CA LEU A 184 10.19 9.83 -15.07
C LEU A 184 11.47 10.60 -14.70
N LEU A 185 12.66 10.04 -14.98
CA LEU A 185 13.94 10.62 -14.57
C LEU A 185 14.79 11.01 -15.79
N GLY A 186 14.29 11.97 -16.55
CA GLY A 186 14.94 12.44 -17.77
C GLY A 186 16.19 13.30 -17.55
N PRO A 187 17.16 13.28 -18.48
CA PRO A 187 17.31 12.36 -19.61
C PRO A 187 18.00 11.06 -19.18
N ASN A 188 17.40 9.93 -19.55
CA ASN A 188 17.96 8.59 -19.41
C ASN A 188 17.58 7.78 -20.65
N THR A 189 18.54 7.11 -21.28
CA THR A 189 18.32 6.31 -22.50
C THR A 189 18.75 4.85 -22.32
N ARG A 190 19.06 4.45 -21.08
CA ARG A 190 19.55 3.11 -20.77
C ARG A 190 18.44 2.08 -20.88
N LYS A 191 18.88 0.83 -21.07
CA LYS A 191 18.04 -0.36 -21.13
C LYS A 191 18.45 -1.33 -20.03
N ALA A 192 17.51 -2.16 -19.59
CA ALA A 192 17.79 -3.22 -18.66
C ALA A 192 18.82 -4.20 -19.27
N ARG A 193 19.75 -4.72 -18.46
CA ARG A 193 20.81 -5.62 -18.97
C ARG A 193 21.02 -6.84 -18.06
N PRO A 194 21.38 -8.00 -18.63
CA PRO A 194 21.80 -9.12 -17.82
C PRO A 194 23.14 -8.84 -17.15
N VAL A 195 23.33 -9.35 -15.94
CA VAL A 195 24.59 -9.31 -15.20
C VAL A 195 24.73 -10.56 -14.32
N ASP A 196 25.97 -10.99 -14.10
CA ASP A 196 26.29 -12.05 -13.15
C ASP A 196 26.77 -11.40 -11.83
N ILE A 197 25.83 -11.22 -10.89
CA ILE A 197 26.14 -10.74 -9.54
C ILE A 197 25.55 -11.67 -8.49
N TYR A 198 26.27 -11.82 -7.39
CA TYR A 198 25.96 -12.79 -6.34
C TYR A 198 24.50 -12.74 -5.86
N LEU A 199 23.97 -11.57 -5.49
CA LEU A 199 22.62 -11.47 -4.93
C LEU A 199 21.52 -11.88 -5.93
N LEU A 200 21.69 -11.61 -7.23
CA LEU A 200 20.71 -12.00 -8.25
C LEU A 200 20.75 -13.52 -8.55
N HIS A 201 21.78 -14.22 -8.10
CA HIS A 201 21.86 -15.69 -8.14
C HIS A 201 21.44 -16.34 -6.83
N ALA A 202 21.80 -15.73 -5.69
CA ALA A 202 21.58 -16.31 -4.37
C ALA A 202 20.13 -16.15 -3.89
N VAL A 203 19.44 -15.08 -4.29
CA VAL A 203 18.03 -14.87 -3.97
C VAL A 203 17.15 -15.68 -4.92
N LYS A 204 16.19 -16.42 -4.35
CA LYS A 204 15.30 -17.33 -5.10
C LYS A 204 14.14 -16.62 -5.80
N ALA A 205 13.69 -15.50 -5.25
CA ALA A 205 12.64 -14.68 -5.84
C ALA A 205 13.13 -13.99 -7.13
N PRO A 206 12.22 -13.59 -8.05
CA PRO A 206 12.55 -12.65 -9.13
C PRO A 206 13.30 -11.42 -8.60
N ALA A 207 14.47 -11.14 -9.16
CA ALA A 207 15.40 -10.18 -8.59
C ALA A 207 15.90 -9.16 -9.63
N ALA A 208 16.04 -7.90 -9.20
CA ALA A 208 16.65 -6.84 -9.99
C ALA A 208 17.61 -5.98 -9.16
N LEU A 209 18.74 -5.59 -9.75
CA LEU A 209 19.63 -4.57 -9.21
C LEU A 209 19.39 -3.25 -9.92
N VAL A 210 19.13 -2.18 -9.18
CA VAL A 210 18.87 -0.85 -9.71
C VAL A 210 20.06 0.05 -9.41
N GLU A 211 20.84 0.37 -10.43
CA GLU A 211 21.80 1.47 -10.38
C GLU A 211 21.07 2.79 -10.65
N VAL A 212 20.89 3.64 -9.64
CA VAL A 212 20.00 4.81 -9.74
C VAL A 212 20.60 6.01 -10.49
N GLY A 213 21.88 5.96 -10.83
CA GLY A 213 22.66 7.02 -11.47
C GLY A 213 24.15 6.86 -11.17
N PHE A 214 24.99 7.78 -11.65
CA PHE A 214 26.45 7.73 -11.52
C PHE A 214 26.97 8.80 -10.56
N LEU A 215 27.51 8.41 -9.42
CA LEU A 215 28.18 9.32 -8.47
C LEU A 215 29.44 9.97 -9.05
N SER A 216 30.05 9.36 -10.08
CA SER A 216 31.18 9.94 -10.80
C SER A 216 30.79 11.05 -11.77
N ASN A 217 29.51 11.13 -12.14
CA ASN A 217 28.99 12.16 -13.03
C ASN A 217 28.57 13.41 -12.22
N PRO A 218 29.17 14.59 -12.44
CA PRO A 218 28.90 15.77 -11.61
C PRO A 218 27.44 16.23 -11.64
N ARG A 219 26.70 16.00 -12.74
CA ARG A 219 25.29 16.34 -12.83
C ARG A 219 24.45 15.37 -12.01
N GLU A 220 24.71 14.07 -12.13
CA GLU A 220 23.96 13.05 -11.39
C GLU A 220 24.30 13.05 -9.91
N GLU A 221 25.55 13.31 -9.53
CA GLU A 221 25.94 13.49 -8.13
C GLU A 221 25.13 14.63 -7.47
N ARG A 222 24.94 15.76 -8.17
CA ARG A 222 24.09 16.87 -7.67
C ARG A 222 22.62 16.45 -7.54
N LEU A 223 22.11 15.67 -8.50
CA LEU A 223 20.75 15.16 -8.42
C LEU A 223 20.60 14.17 -7.26
N LEU A 224 21.53 13.24 -7.09
CA LEU A 224 21.50 12.25 -6.01
C LEU A 224 21.73 12.87 -4.63
N ALA A 225 22.38 14.03 -4.54
CA ALA A 225 22.46 14.83 -3.32
C ALA A 225 21.10 15.46 -2.93
N ASP A 226 20.22 15.73 -3.90
CA ASP A 226 18.89 16.29 -3.69
C ASP A 226 17.90 15.23 -3.15
N ALA A 227 17.33 15.49 -1.97
CA ALA A 227 16.35 14.60 -1.34
C ALA A 227 15.08 14.42 -2.17
N SER A 228 14.60 15.48 -2.82
CA SER A 228 13.41 15.44 -3.67
C SER A 228 13.63 14.59 -4.92
N TYR A 229 14.85 14.60 -5.48
CA TYR A 229 15.21 13.72 -6.58
C TYR A 229 15.23 12.26 -6.12
N ARG A 230 15.79 11.95 -4.94
CA ARG A 230 15.76 10.59 -4.38
C ARG A 230 14.33 10.07 -4.15
N VAL A 231 13.39 10.92 -3.74
CA VAL A 231 11.96 10.57 -3.65
C VAL A 231 11.41 10.21 -5.03
N ARG A 232 11.70 11.00 -6.08
CA ARG A 232 11.28 10.69 -7.45
C ARG A 232 11.90 9.39 -7.99
N VAL A 233 13.13 9.08 -7.60
CA VAL A 233 13.75 7.79 -7.94
C VAL A 233 12.98 6.64 -7.32
N ALA A 234 12.65 6.74 -6.02
CA ALA A 234 11.86 5.73 -5.33
C ALA A 234 10.45 5.57 -5.95
N GLU A 235 9.81 6.68 -6.31
CA GLU A 235 8.52 6.67 -7.01
C GLU A 235 8.60 5.96 -8.36
N ALA A 236 9.64 6.21 -9.15
CA ALA A 236 9.83 5.54 -10.44
C ALA A 236 10.04 4.03 -10.29
N ILE A 237 10.79 3.59 -9.25
CA ILE A 237 10.93 2.17 -8.92
C ILE A 237 9.58 1.58 -8.51
N TYR A 238 8.83 2.27 -7.65
CA TYR A 238 7.49 1.87 -7.24
C TYR A 238 6.53 1.69 -8.43
N GLN A 239 6.46 2.66 -9.34
CA GLN A 239 5.62 2.54 -10.54
C GLN A 239 6.07 1.40 -11.45
N GLY A 240 7.36 1.10 -11.50
CA GLY A 240 7.90 -0.05 -12.22
C GLY A 240 7.46 -1.38 -11.61
N LEU A 241 7.48 -1.48 -10.29
CA LEU A 241 6.95 -2.63 -9.55
C LEU A 241 5.46 -2.83 -9.81
N VAL A 242 4.66 -1.76 -9.74
CA VAL A 242 3.24 -1.79 -10.07
C VAL A 242 3.02 -2.34 -11.47
N ALA A 243 3.73 -1.82 -12.48
CA ALA A 243 3.58 -2.29 -13.86
C ALA A 243 3.95 -3.77 -14.03
N TYR A 244 5.01 -4.23 -13.36
CA TYR A 244 5.40 -5.64 -13.34
C TYR A 244 4.31 -6.54 -12.72
N PHE A 245 3.76 -6.14 -11.58
CA PHE A 245 2.71 -6.92 -10.91
C PHE A 245 1.39 -6.93 -11.68
N MET A 246 1.05 -5.83 -12.37
CA MET A 246 -0.10 -5.80 -13.28
C MET A 246 0.08 -6.77 -14.45
N GLU A 247 1.25 -6.78 -15.10
CA GLU A 247 1.49 -7.67 -16.25
C GLU A 247 1.53 -9.15 -15.82
N THR A 248 2.20 -9.47 -14.72
CA THR A 248 2.29 -10.84 -14.22
C THR A 248 0.94 -11.39 -13.75
N ALA A 249 0.06 -10.55 -13.21
CA ALA A 249 -1.33 -10.92 -12.94
C ALA A 249 -2.05 -11.30 -14.25
N THR A 250 -1.95 -10.47 -15.30
CA THR A 250 -2.59 -10.77 -16.60
C THR A 250 -1.99 -11.98 -17.33
N GLN A 251 -0.71 -12.29 -17.15
CA GLN A 251 -0.08 -13.47 -17.76
C GLN A 251 -0.42 -14.78 -17.03
N ALA A 252 -0.64 -14.74 -15.71
CA ALA A 252 -1.19 -15.88 -14.98
C ALA A 252 -2.60 -16.25 -15.47
N ASP A 253 -3.37 -15.25 -15.92
CA ASP A 253 -4.70 -15.45 -16.51
C ASP A 253 -4.67 -15.93 -17.97
N ALA A 254 -3.58 -15.71 -18.71
CA ALA A 254 -3.47 -16.05 -20.14
C ALA A 254 -2.98 -17.49 -20.43
N GLY A 255 -2.37 -18.16 -19.45
CA GLY A 255 -1.80 -19.51 -19.59
C GLY A 255 -2.72 -20.66 -19.11
N GLN A 256 -3.87 -20.32 -18.57
CA GLN A 256 -4.89 -21.26 -18.14
C GLN A 256 -6.21 -20.77 -18.75
N THR A 257 -6.89 -21.63 -19.50
CA THR A 257 -8.33 -21.46 -19.69
C THR A 257 -8.99 -21.64 -18.34
N TRP A 258 -8.96 -20.59 -17.53
CA TRP A 258 -9.89 -20.40 -16.43
C TRP A 258 -11.24 -20.20 -17.10
N GLY A 259 -12.11 -21.21 -16.99
CA GLY A 259 -13.46 -21.12 -17.54
C GLY A 259 -14.12 -19.81 -17.12
N THR A 260 -14.88 -19.21 -18.03
CA THR A 260 -15.65 -17.98 -17.84
C THR A 260 -16.17 -17.88 -16.41
N VAL A 261 -15.55 -17.01 -15.61
CA VAL A 261 -16.04 -16.71 -14.26
C VAL A 261 -17.33 -15.93 -14.43
N GLN A 262 -18.44 -16.65 -14.32
CA GLN A 262 -19.73 -16.02 -14.13
C GLN A 262 -19.65 -15.24 -12.82
N ARG A 263 -20.11 -13.98 -12.88
CA ARG A 263 -20.58 -13.24 -11.72
C ARG A 263 -21.39 -14.21 -10.87
N VAL A 264 -20.86 -14.62 -9.72
CA VAL A 264 -21.68 -15.19 -8.65
C VAL A 264 -22.51 -14.01 -8.21
N SER A 265 -23.64 -13.80 -8.91
CA SER A 265 -24.72 -12.99 -8.40
C SER A 265 -25.04 -13.52 -7.01
N ALA A 266 -25.61 -12.67 -6.16
CA ALA A 266 -26.09 -13.07 -4.84
C ALA A 266 -27.04 -14.30 -4.86
N GLU A 267 -27.45 -14.78 -6.03
CA GLU A 267 -28.22 -16.01 -6.25
C GLU A 267 -27.38 -17.30 -6.19
N ALA A 268 -26.07 -17.27 -6.39
CA ALA A 268 -25.22 -18.47 -6.40
C ALA A 268 -24.67 -18.87 -5.01
N ALA A 269 -25.04 -18.12 -3.94
CA ALA A 269 -24.98 -18.60 -2.55
C ALA A 269 -26.15 -19.55 -2.19
N ALA A 270 -26.93 -20.00 -3.17
CA ALA A 270 -28.00 -20.99 -2.99
C ALA A 270 -27.48 -22.43 -2.83
N GLY A 271 -26.37 -22.63 -2.12
CA GLY A 271 -26.21 -23.86 -1.34
C GLY A 271 -27.11 -23.72 -0.13
N GLN A 272 -28.06 -24.64 0.08
CA GLN A 272 -29.16 -24.54 1.06
C GLN A 272 -28.76 -24.24 2.52
N ASP A 273 -27.47 -24.18 2.86
CA ASP A 273 -26.96 -24.01 4.22
C ASP A 273 -25.66 -23.18 4.26
N SER A 274 -25.52 -22.18 3.38
CA SER A 274 -24.32 -21.32 3.34
C SER A 274 -24.62 -19.84 3.61
N VAL A 275 -23.64 -19.12 4.13
CA VAL A 275 -23.73 -17.68 4.44
C VAL A 275 -22.40 -16.99 4.10
N VAL A 276 -22.45 -15.71 3.76
CA VAL A 276 -21.24 -14.90 3.58
C VAL A 276 -20.85 -14.24 4.92
N LEU A 277 -19.64 -14.53 5.39
CA LEU A 277 -19.03 -13.89 6.54
C LEU A 277 -18.09 -12.78 6.07
N TYR A 278 -18.02 -11.66 6.79
CA TYR A 278 -17.15 -10.52 6.43
C TYR A 278 -16.02 -10.39 7.44
N PHE A 279 -14.79 -10.55 6.97
CA PHE A 279 -13.57 -10.48 7.79
C PHE A 279 -12.69 -9.32 7.35
N GLY A 280 -11.65 -9.01 8.13
CA GLY A 280 -10.69 -7.98 7.78
C GLY A 280 -9.89 -8.43 6.57
N GLY A 281 -9.64 -7.50 5.63
CA GLY A 281 -8.79 -7.76 4.48
C GLY A 281 -7.40 -8.26 4.90
N PRO A 282 -6.63 -8.92 4.01
CA PRO A 282 -5.38 -9.62 4.34
C PRO A 282 -4.29 -8.77 5.00
N THR A 283 -4.42 -7.45 4.91
CA THR A 283 -3.49 -6.49 5.48
C THR A 283 -3.99 -5.89 6.80
N ASN A 284 -5.27 -6.05 7.13
CA ASN A 284 -5.98 -5.50 8.29
C ASN A 284 -5.78 -3.97 8.51
N LEU A 285 -5.33 -3.26 7.48
CA LEU A 285 -4.83 -1.88 7.55
C LEU A 285 -5.52 -0.93 6.55
N ASP A 286 -6.34 -1.45 5.63
CA ASP A 286 -7.01 -0.65 4.60
C ASP A 286 -8.47 -0.29 4.94
N GLY A 287 -8.95 -0.68 6.12
CA GLY A 287 -10.33 -0.43 6.54
C GLY A 287 -11.36 -1.23 5.74
N SER A 288 -10.96 -2.31 5.07
CA SER A 288 -11.86 -3.09 4.22
C SER A 288 -12.32 -4.40 4.84
N LEU A 289 -13.55 -4.78 4.51
CA LEU A 289 -14.13 -6.06 4.81
C LEU A 289 -14.14 -6.94 3.57
N MET A 290 -13.71 -8.18 3.69
CA MET A 290 -13.73 -9.14 2.59
C MET A 290 -14.63 -10.33 2.91
N PRO A 291 -15.41 -10.80 1.92
CA PRO A 291 -16.31 -11.91 2.11
C PRO A 291 -15.58 -13.26 2.11
N GLU A 292 -16.02 -14.17 2.98
CA GLU A 292 -15.70 -15.59 3.00
C GLU A 292 -17.00 -16.37 3.14
N THR A 293 -17.30 -17.28 2.20
CA THR A 293 -18.49 -18.13 2.30
C THR A 293 -18.24 -19.26 3.30
N ARG A 294 -19.16 -19.41 4.27
CA ARG A 294 -19.14 -20.48 5.26
C ARG A 294 -20.35 -21.40 5.10
N GLN A 295 -20.10 -22.70 5.18
CA GLN A 295 -21.15 -23.70 5.32
C GLN A 295 -21.57 -23.81 6.79
N ILE A 296 -22.87 -23.71 7.06
CA ILE A 296 -23.49 -23.85 8.37
C ILE A 296 -24.64 -24.87 8.23
N PRO A 297 -24.41 -26.16 8.53
CA PRO A 297 -25.39 -27.21 8.32
C PRO A 297 -26.74 -26.92 8.98
N GLY A 298 -27.82 -27.04 8.20
CA GLY A 298 -29.20 -26.79 8.60
C GLY A 298 -29.58 -25.31 8.77
N LEU A 299 -28.74 -24.35 8.39
CA LEU A 299 -28.96 -22.90 8.56
C LEU A 299 -30.36 -22.46 8.08
N THR A 300 -30.81 -22.92 6.90
CA THR A 300 -32.12 -22.47 6.37
C THR A 300 -33.31 -23.02 7.13
N ALA A 301 -33.13 -24.10 7.89
CA ALA A 301 -34.16 -24.70 8.74
C ALA A 301 -34.09 -24.21 10.20
N MET A 302 -33.09 -23.40 10.57
CA MET A 302 -32.95 -22.90 11.93
C MET A 302 -33.99 -21.82 12.25
N ALA A 303 -34.47 -21.82 13.50
CA ALA A 303 -35.23 -20.68 14.02
C ALA A 303 -34.36 -19.39 13.97
N PRO A 304 -34.95 -18.20 13.75
CA PRO A 304 -34.20 -16.96 13.51
C PRO A 304 -33.06 -16.66 14.50
N ALA A 305 -33.33 -16.76 15.81
CA ALA A 305 -32.32 -16.52 16.83
C ALA A 305 -31.17 -17.55 16.79
N LYS A 306 -31.49 -18.82 16.46
CA LYS A 306 -30.51 -19.90 16.34
C LYS A 306 -29.66 -19.77 15.07
N ALA A 307 -30.24 -19.28 13.97
CA ALA A 307 -29.51 -18.95 12.75
C ALA A 307 -28.51 -17.80 13.00
N VAL A 308 -28.96 -16.71 13.65
CA VAL A 308 -28.07 -15.59 14.03
C VAL A 308 -26.95 -16.08 14.95
N ASP A 309 -27.27 -16.91 15.94
CA ASP A 309 -26.27 -17.50 16.86
C ASP A 309 -25.22 -18.32 16.10
N ALA A 310 -25.64 -19.22 15.21
CA ALA A 310 -24.73 -20.05 14.43
C ALA A 310 -23.82 -19.24 13.49
N VAL A 311 -24.39 -18.22 12.82
CA VAL A 311 -23.64 -17.32 11.93
C VAL A 311 -22.64 -16.47 12.73
N LEU A 312 -23.07 -15.92 13.85
CA LEU A 312 -22.22 -15.08 14.70
C LEU A 312 -21.10 -15.89 15.36
N ALA A 313 -21.38 -17.11 15.81
CA ALA A 313 -20.37 -18.04 16.30
C ALA A 313 -19.32 -18.37 15.22
N ALA A 314 -19.75 -18.53 13.96
CA ALA A 314 -18.83 -18.75 12.84
C ALA A 314 -17.95 -17.53 12.55
N LEU A 315 -18.50 -16.30 12.67
CA LEU A 315 -17.75 -15.05 12.56
C LEU A 315 -16.74 -14.88 13.71
N ILE A 316 -17.15 -15.15 14.96
CA ILE A 316 -16.30 -15.05 16.15
C ILE A 316 -15.16 -16.06 16.11
N SER A 317 -15.42 -17.26 15.59
CA SER A 317 -14.39 -18.29 15.39
C SER A 317 -13.29 -17.85 14.41
N GLY A 318 -13.57 -16.80 13.63
CA GLY A 318 -12.63 -16.21 12.70
C GLY A 318 -12.65 -16.83 11.29
N PRO A 319 -11.77 -16.31 10.42
CA PRO A 319 -11.56 -16.82 9.07
C PRO A 319 -11.17 -18.31 9.08
N GLY A 320 -11.36 -18.99 7.94
CA GLY A 320 -10.90 -20.37 7.77
C GLY A 320 -9.40 -20.55 8.05
N LYS A 321 -8.97 -21.76 8.41
CA LYS A 321 -7.58 -22.06 8.81
C LYS A 321 -6.52 -21.63 7.78
N ASP A 322 -6.86 -21.70 6.49
CA ASP A 322 -5.98 -21.30 5.37
C ASP A 322 -6.41 -19.95 4.76
N SER A 323 -7.29 -19.23 5.44
CA SER A 323 -7.75 -17.92 5.01
C SER A 323 -6.69 -16.88 5.33
N ILE A 324 -6.39 -16.05 4.33
CA ILE A 324 -5.50 -14.89 4.48
C ILE A 324 -6.19 -13.71 5.18
N LEU A 325 -7.49 -13.82 5.46
CA LEU A 325 -8.27 -12.76 6.10
C LEU A 325 -7.98 -12.71 7.61
N HIS A 326 -8.29 -11.58 8.24
CA HIS A 326 -8.06 -11.37 9.66
C HIS A 326 -9.36 -11.33 10.46
N PRO A 327 -9.36 -11.81 11.72
CA PRO A 327 -10.52 -11.68 12.59
C PRO A 327 -10.83 -10.21 12.87
N THR A 328 -12.12 -9.88 12.91
CA THR A 328 -12.63 -8.53 13.21
C THR A 328 -13.31 -8.45 14.57
N ILE A 329 -13.38 -9.56 15.31
CA ILE A 329 -13.98 -9.60 16.65
C ILE A 329 -12.87 -9.70 17.70
N PRO A 330 -12.89 -8.85 18.75
CA PRO A 330 -11.94 -8.95 19.87
C PRO A 330 -11.90 -10.33 20.52
N SER A 331 -10.69 -10.80 20.81
CA SER A 331 -10.48 -12.10 21.45
C SER A 331 -11.16 -12.17 22.82
N GLY A 332 -11.82 -13.29 23.10
CA GLY A 332 -12.56 -13.48 24.37
C GLY A 332 -13.97 -12.89 24.38
N THR A 333 -14.43 -12.28 23.29
CA THR A 333 -15.83 -11.84 23.14
C THR A 333 -16.79 -13.02 23.28
N VAL A 334 -17.76 -12.91 24.17
CA VAL A 334 -18.86 -13.88 24.34
C VAL A 334 -20.18 -13.23 23.96
N VAL A 335 -21.02 -13.95 23.21
CA VAL A 335 -22.41 -13.57 22.98
C VAL A 335 -23.23 -14.02 24.17
N ARG A 336 -23.81 -13.07 24.91
CA ARG A 336 -24.62 -13.32 26.12
C ARG A 336 -26.07 -13.60 25.79
N SER A 337 -26.64 -12.84 24.86
CA SER A 337 -28.01 -13.07 24.39
C SER A 337 -28.22 -12.54 22.98
N ILE A 338 -29.17 -13.17 22.28
CA ILE A 338 -29.62 -12.77 20.95
C ILE A 338 -31.15 -12.67 21.00
N ARG A 339 -31.70 -11.56 20.53
CA ARG A 339 -33.14 -11.38 20.32
C ARG A 339 -33.41 -10.89 18.90
N ILE A 340 -34.57 -11.24 18.37
CA ILE A 340 -35.05 -10.74 17.07
C ILE A 340 -36.29 -9.90 17.33
N GLU A 341 -36.21 -8.61 17.03
CA GLU A 341 -37.29 -7.64 17.20
C GLU A 341 -37.71 -7.14 15.82
N GLY A 342 -38.74 -7.77 15.25
CA GLY A 342 -39.10 -7.56 13.84
C GLY A 342 -37.98 -8.02 12.91
N GLU A 343 -37.42 -7.09 12.13
CA GLU A 343 -36.26 -7.34 11.24
C GLU A 343 -34.92 -6.88 11.86
N VAL A 344 -34.89 -6.58 13.16
CA VAL A 344 -33.67 -6.14 13.87
C VAL A 344 -33.13 -7.26 14.76
N ALA A 345 -31.88 -7.64 14.57
CA ALA A 345 -31.17 -8.52 15.48
C ALA A 345 -30.54 -7.70 16.62
N VAL A 346 -30.92 -7.99 17.86
CA VAL A 346 -30.36 -7.34 19.06
C VAL A 346 -29.38 -8.31 19.71
N LEU A 347 -28.11 -7.92 19.73
CA LEU A 347 -26.99 -8.73 20.22
C LEU A 347 -26.47 -8.15 21.52
N ASP A 348 -26.33 -8.96 22.55
CA ASP A 348 -25.65 -8.58 23.79
C ASP A 348 -24.32 -9.31 23.92
N PHE A 349 -23.23 -8.55 23.96
CA PHE A 349 -21.88 -9.08 24.12
C PHE A 349 -21.34 -8.89 25.55
N SER A 350 -20.33 -9.68 25.90
CA SER A 350 -19.58 -9.51 27.13
C SER A 350 -18.68 -8.28 27.09
N ALA A 351 -18.22 -7.83 28.26
CA ALA A 351 -17.34 -6.66 28.39
C ALA A 351 -16.06 -6.73 27.52
N GLU A 352 -15.53 -7.92 27.23
CA GLU A 352 -14.35 -8.15 26.39
C GLU A 352 -14.49 -7.60 24.98
N PHE A 353 -15.73 -7.47 24.48
CA PHE A 353 -16.01 -6.85 23.19
C PHE A 353 -15.52 -5.39 23.13
N ILE A 354 -15.48 -4.71 24.28
CA ILE A 354 -14.92 -3.35 24.42
C ILE A 354 -13.49 -3.43 24.95
N THR A 355 -13.27 -4.13 26.07
CA THR A 355 -11.99 -4.03 26.81
C THR A 355 -10.81 -4.63 26.06
N ASN A 356 -11.05 -5.61 25.18
CA ASN A 356 -10.01 -6.24 24.36
C ASN A 356 -9.95 -5.66 22.94
N HIS A 357 -10.78 -4.65 22.64
CA HIS A 357 -10.77 -4.01 21.33
C HIS A 357 -9.46 -3.21 21.15
N TRP A 358 -8.79 -3.38 20.02
CA TRP A 358 -7.46 -2.80 19.74
C TRP A 358 -7.47 -1.30 19.42
N GLY A 359 -8.65 -0.68 19.39
CA GLY A 359 -8.79 0.77 19.24
C GLY A 359 -8.66 1.28 17.79
N GLY A 360 -9.09 2.53 17.57
CA GLY A 360 -8.97 3.23 16.29
C GLY A 360 -10.25 3.22 15.45
N SER A 361 -10.43 4.28 14.65
CA SER A 361 -11.68 4.52 13.91
C SER A 361 -11.98 3.44 12.87
N SER A 362 -10.99 3.06 12.05
CA SER A 362 -11.15 2.02 11.04
C SER A 362 -11.39 0.64 11.65
N ALA A 363 -10.72 0.36 12.77
CA ALA A 363 -10.92 -0.87 13.53
C ALA A 363 -12.34 -0.99 14.09
N GLU A 364 -12.83 0.08 14.70
CA GLU A 364 -14.20 0.17 15.21
C GLU A 364 -15.24 -0.04 14.10
N GLU A 365 -15.07 0.62 12.95
CA GLU A 365 -15.95 0.43 11.80
C GLU A 365 -15.91 -1.01 11.26
N MET A 366 -14.73 -1.62 11.16
CA MET A 366 -14.57 -3.00 10.68
C MET A 366 -15.21 -4.01 11.63
N THR A 367 -15.04 -3.87 12.94
CA THR A 367 -15.66 -4.73 13.97
C THR A 367 -17.19 -4.67 13.89
N VAL A 368 -17.74 -3.46 13.71
CA VAL A 368 -19.19 -3.27 13.67
C VAL A 368 -19.78 -3.74 12.35
N TYR A 369 -19.21 -3.30 11.23
CA TYR A 369 -19.76 -3.63 9.92
C TYR A 369 -19.45 -5.07 9.48
N SER A 370 -18.49 -5.78 10.08
CA SER A 370 -18.37 -7.23 9.89
C SER A 370 -19.62 -7.94 10.41
N ILE A 371 -20.05 -7.62 11.63
CA ILE A 371 -21.26 -8.18 12.26
C ILE A 371 -22.50 -7.79 11.45
N VAL A 372 -22.67 -6.50 11.16
CA VAL A 372 -23.87 -5.98 10.48
C VAL A 372 -23.99 -6.56 9.07
N ASN A 373 -22.91 -6.55 8.28
CA ASN A 373 -22.94 -7.07 6.92
C ASN A 373 -23.14 -8.59 6.91
N THR A 374 -22.54 -9.32 7.84
CA THR A 374 -22.72 -10.77 7.95
C THR A 374 -24.16 -11.13 8.33
N LEU A 375 -24.74 -10.51 9.35
CA LEU A 375 -26.09 -10.85 9.78
C LEU A 375 -27.16 -10.41 8.79
N THR A 376 -26.92 -9.34 8.03
CA THR A 376 -27.84 -8.91 6.95
C THR A 376 -27.79 -9.77 5.69
N GLU A 377 -26.93 -10.81 5.64
CA GLU A 377 -27.07 -11.90 4.67
C GLU A 377 -28.25 -12.83 5.00
N LEU A 378 -28.69 -12.86 6.27
CA LEU A 378 -29.90 -13.59 6.65
C LEU A 378 -31.12 -12.78 6.18
N PRO A 379 -32.03 -13.38 5.39
CA PRO A 379 -33.08 -12.63 4.69
C PRO A 379 -34.09 -11.95 5.63
N PHE A 380 -34.16 -12.37 6.90
CA PHE A 380 -35.03 -11.81 7.92
C PHE A 380 -34.36 -10.75 8.81
N VAL A 381 -33.10 -10.38 8.56
CA VAL A 381 -32.37 -9.35 9.31
C VAL A 381 -32.05 -8.16 8.39
N ARG A 382 -32.60 -6.98 8.72
CA ARG A 382 -32.35 -5.71 8.01
C ARG A 382 -31.40 -4.78 8.75
N ALA A 383 -31.29 -4.93 10.06
CA ALA A 383 -30.44 -4.11 10.92
C ALA A 383 -29.99 -4.87 12.17
N VAL A 384 -28.95 -4.38 12.82
CA VAL A 384 -28.38 -4.96 14.05
C VAL A 384 -28.26 -3.89 15.12
N THR A 385 -28.66 -4.22 16.35
CA THR A 385 -28.40 -3.40 17.54
C THR A 385 -27.37 -4.12 18.41
N ILE A 386 -26.37 -3.40 18.91
CA ILE A 386 -25.29 -3.94 19.72
C ILE A 386 -25.42 -3.42 21.15
N LEU A 387 -25.49 -4.34 22.10
CA LEU A 387 -25.45 -4.09 23.54
C LEU A 387 -24.17 -4.71 24.11
N VAL A 388 -23.67 -4.13 25.19
CA VAL A 388 -22.59 -4.71 25.99
C VAL A 388 -23.01 -4.72 27.44
N GLU A 389 -22.89 -5.86 28.09
CA GLU A 389 -23.35 -6.07 29.46
C GLU A 389 -24.84 -5.69 29.68
N GLY A 390 -25.68 -6.00 28.70
CA GLY A 390 -27.12 -5.73 28.70
C GLY A 390 -27.50 -4.26 28.49
N LYS A 391 -26.53 -3.38 28.17
CA LYS A 391 -26.74 -1.94 28.02
C LYS A 391 -26.43 -1.46 26.60
N PRO A 392 -27.18 -0.48 26.06
CA PRO A 392 -26.79 0.23 24.86
C PRO A 392 -25.43 0.91 25.06
N ILE A 393 -24.65 0.99 24.00
CA ILE A 393 -23.37 1.69 23.97
C ILE A 393 -23.44 2.79 22.92
N GLY A 394 -22.82 3.95 23.20
CA GLY A 394 -22.79 5.06 22.23
C GLY A 394 -21.75 4.85 21.13
N ALA A 395 -20.62 4.24 21.47
CA ALA A 395 -19.53 3.88 20.56
C ALA A 395 -18.67 2.78 21.21
N LEU A 396 -17.84 2.09 20.42
CA LEU A 396 -16.80 1.19 20.93
C LEU A 396 -15.56 1.99 21.36
N THR A 397 -15.07 2.85 20.48
CA THR A 397 -13.86 3.66 20.68
C THR A 397 -14.07 5.15 20.42
N GLY A 398 -15.27 5.55 19.99
CA GLY A 398 -15.70 6.94 19.90
C GLY A 398 -15.95 7.48 18.49
N HIS A 399 -15.99 6.63 17.47
CA HIS A 399 -16.08 7.08 16.06
C HIS A 399 -17.39 6.70 15.36
N LEU A 400 -18.05 5.62 15.79
CA LEU A 400 -19.32 5.18 15.21
C LEU A 400 -20.44 5.31 16.23
N ASP A 401 -21.58 5.86 15.81
CA ASP A 401 -22.79 5.93 16.62
C ASP A 401 -23.48 4.56 16.68
N LEU A 402 -23.53 3.98 17.88
CA LEU A 402 -24.09 2.66 18.17
C LEU A 402 -25.40 2.72 18.99
N GLU A 403 -25.96 3.91 19.23
CA GLU A 403 -27.17 4.07 20.07
C GLU A 403 -28.44 3.50 19.42
N GLY A 404 -28.41 3.18 18.12
CA GLY A 404 -29.56 2.67 17.37
C GLY A 404 -29.25 1.52 16.40
N PRO A 405 -30.28 1.01 15.70
CA PRO A 405 -30.12 -0.09 14.76
C PRO A 405 -29.25 0.28 13.55
N LEU A 406 -28.18 -0.48 13.34
CA LEU A 406 -27.19 -0.31 12.29
C LEU A 406 -27.59 -1.09 11.04
N ARG A 407 -27.50 -0.45 9.88
CA ARG A 407 -27.80 -1.07 8.58
C ARG A 407 -26.53 -1.44 7.83
N ARG A 408 -26.69 -2.37 6.90
CA ARG A 408 -25.63 -2.84 6.01
C ARG A 408 -24.87 -1.67 5.38
N ASN A 409 -23.54 -1.76 5.38
CA ASN A 409 -22.64 -0.81 4.73
C ASN A 409 -21.68 -1.56 3.79
N THR A 410 -21.96 -1.51 2.49
CA THR A 410 -21.15 -2.18 1.47
C THR A 410 -19.97 -1.35 0.97
N SER A 411 -19.82 -0.08 1.38
CA SER A 411 -18.73 0.78 0.91
C SER A 411 -17.35 0.32 1.37
N MET A 412 -17.30 -0.43 2.47
CA MET A 412 -16.10 -1.06 3.04
C MET A 412 -15.84 -2.45 2.45
N VAL A 413 -16.81 -3.04 1.74
CA VAL A 413 -16.67 -4.40 1.23
C VAL A 413 -15.79 -4.40 -0.01
N ARG A 414 -14.79 -5.28 -0.02
CA ARG A 414 -13.92 -5.57 -1.15
C ARG A 414 -14.04 -7.04 -1.48
N TYR A 415 -14.15 -7.35 -2.76
CA TYR A 415 -14.18 -8.73 -3.23
C TYR A 415 -12.78 -9.10 -3.71
N ARG A 416 -12.40 -10.37 -3.59
CA ARG A 416 -11.22 -10.87 -4.29
C ARG A 416 -11.50 -10.70 -5.78
N SER A 417 -10.71 -9.85 -6.45
CA SER A 417 -10.64 -9.76 -7.90
C SER A 417 -9.88 -10.95 -8.47
#